data_AF-A0A1S2Q3Y1-F1
#
_entry.id   AF-A0A1S2Q3Y1-F1
#
_cell.length_a   1.000
_cell.length_b   1.000
_cell.length_c   1.000
_cell.angle_alpha   90.00
_cell.angle_beta   90.00
_cell.angle_gamma   90.00
#
_symmetry.space_group_name_H-M   'P 1'
#
loop_
_entity.id
_entity.type
_entity.pdbx_description
1 polymer ?
#
loop_
_entity_poly.entity_id
_entity_poly.type
_entity_poly.pdbx_seq_one_letter_code
_entity_poly.pdbx_strand_id
1 'polypeptide(L)'
;MARHWRTGAAGLTLLCLTLTSCAGAKVSDMNSSGSKRSDGTCGTFNLAVNPWIGYEADAAVVAYVAQHDLGCTVTKKDLKEEIAWQGFGTGEVDAVLENWGHDDLKKKYMAGQKTAVEAGSTGNRGVIGWYVPPWLARAHPDILDWKNLDKYADRFKTSESGGKGQLLDGDPSYVTNDAALVKNLKLNFKVVYAGSETALIQAFRTAEKNKQWMIGYFYEPQWFMSEVQLVKVNLPTYTTGCDADAAKVACDYPVYDLDKIVSKQFAASGSPAYRLVKNFHWTNDDQNAVARYIAQDKMSDDAAARKWVDANRDKVDAWLK
;
A
#
# COMPACT_ATOMS: atom_id res chain seq x y z
N MET A 1 16.82 63.41 50.40
CA MET A 1 15.49 62.83 50.09
C MET A 1 15.71 61.45 49.48
N ALA A 2 14.94 60.47 49.94
CA ALA A 2 15.14 59.03 49.82
C ALA A 2 15.11 58.46 48.39
N ARG A 3 15.66 57.24 48.23
CA ARG A 3 15.07 56.02 47.61
C ARG A 3 16.20 55.09 47.12
N HIS A 4 16.46 53.99 47.84
CA HIS A 4 15.94 52.63 47.64
C HIS A 4 16.84 51.74 46.77
N TRP A 5 17.47 50.79 47.47
CA TRP A 5 18.03 49.54 46.98
C TRP A 5 16.95 48.68 46.29
N ARG A 6 17.27 48.07 45.15
CA ARG A 6 16.60 46.86 44.66
C ARG A 6 17.65 45.89 44.14
N THR A 7 17.70 44.74 44.80
CA THR A 7 18.40 43.52 44.42
C THR A 7 17.71 42.87 43.22
N GLY A 8 18.46 42.53 42.18
CA GLY A 8 17.99 41.74 41.04
C GLY A 8 18.38 40.27 41.22
N ALA A 9 17.40 39.38 41.24
CA ALA A 9 17.58 37.94 41.32
C ALA A 9 18.02 37.36 39.96
N ALA A 10 19.05 36.52 39.97
CA ALA A 10 19.50 35.75 38.81
C ALA A 10 18.63 34.50 38.64
N GLY A 11 17.96 34.37 37.49
CA GLY A 11 17.25 33.16 37.10
C GLY A 11 18.20 32.17 36.41
N LEU A 12 18.34 30.97 36.98
CA LEU A 12 18.95 29.83 36.31
C LEU A 12 17.93 29.19 35.36
N THR A 13 18.23 29.19 34.06
CA THR A 13 17.48 28.43 33.06
C THR A 13 18.22 27.10 32.82
N LEU A 14 17.66 25.99 33.30
CA LEU A 14 18.13 24.64 32.94
C LEU A 14 17.61 24.27 31.54
N LEU A 15 18.52 24.14 30.57
CA LEU A 15 18.26 23.47 29.29
C LEU A 15 18.18 21.95 29.52
N CYS A 16 17.01 21.35 29.30
CA CYS A 16 16.88 19.91 29.12
C CYS A 16 17.08 19.55 27.64
N LEU A 17 18.22 18.94 27.31
CA LEU A 17 18.43 18.23 26.05
C LEU A 17 17.72 16.89 26.13
N THR A 18 16.69 16.69 25.29
CA THR A 18 16.09 15.37 25.07
C THR A 18 16.78 14.70 23.88
N LEU A 19 17.39 13.54 24.15
CA LEU A 19 17.96 12.66 23.14
C LEU A 19 16.81 11.82 22.54
N THR A 20 16.49 12.06 21.28
CA THR A 20 15.55 11.23 20.50
C THR A 20 16.26 9.95 20.07
N SER A 21 15.94 8.83 20.73
CA SER A 21 16.30 7.50 20.26
C SER A 21 15.32 7.08 19.15
N CYS A 22 15.86 6.59 18.04
CA CYS A 22 15.07 5.96 16.98
C CYS A 22 14.57 4.59 17.49
N ALA A 23 13.36 4.54 18.03
CA ALA A 23 12.64 3.30 18.30
C ALA A 23 11.74 2.98 17.09
N GLY A 24 11.89 1.77 16.54
CA GLY A 24 11.04 1.28 15.44
C GLY A 24 9.58 1.27 15.87
N ALA A 25 8.72 1.88 15.05
CA ALA A 25 7.30 2.00 15.33
C ALA A 25 6.67 0.62 15.59
N LYS A 26 6.12 0.44 16.80
CA LYS A 26 5.24 -0.68 17.14
C LYS A 26 3.82 -0.16 17.19
N VAL A 27 2.89 -1.00 16.74
CA VAL A 27 1.45 -0.73 16.74
C VAL A 27 0.96 -0.28 18.14
N SER A 28 1.60 -0.78 19.20
CA SER A 28 1.32 -0.49 20.61
C SER A 28 1.47 0.96 21.09
N ASP A 29 2.03 1.88 20.30
CA ASP A 29 2.23 3.28 20.73
C ASP A 29 1.01 4.19 20.47
N MET A 30 -0.09 3.65 19.92
CA MET A 30 -1.32 4.40 19.67
C MET A 30 -2.41 4.06 20.69
N ASN A 31 -2.59 4.97 21.66
CA ASN A 31 -3.66 5.08 22.66
C ASN A 31 -4.74 3.97 22.63
N SER A 32 -4.51 2.93 23.44
CA SER A 32 -5.43 1.80 23.62
C SER A 32 -6.66 2.23 24.44
N SER A 33 -7.80 2.40 23.78
CA SER A 33 -9.12 2.32 24.44
C SER A 33 -9.82 1.06 23.96
N GLY A 34 -9.77 0.01 24.78
CA GLY A 34 -10.45 -1.25 24.50
C GLY A 34 -11.96 -1.04 24.53
N SER A 35 -12.62 -1.06 23.37
CA SER A 35 -14.08 -1.05 23.31
C SER A 35 -14.62 -2.45 23.52
N LYS A 36 -15.28 -2.70 24.66
CA LYS A 36 -16.22 -3.84 24.77
C LYS A 36 -17.37 -3.60 23.80
N ARG A 37 -17.65 -4.54 22.90
CA ARG A 37 -18.86 -4.50 22.07
C ARG A 37 -19.53 -5.87 21.91
N SER A 38 -20.77 -5.92 22.38
CA SER A 38 -21.80 -6.90 21.99
C SER A 38 -23.16 -6.30 22.32
N ASP A 39 -23.90 -5.85 21.30
CA ASP A 39 -25.36 -5.69 21.31
C ASP A 39 -25.81 -5.19 19.92
N GLY A 40 -25.90 -6.08 18.92
CA GLY A 40 -26.59 -5.86 17.63
C GLY A 40 -26.28 -4.60 16.79
N THR A 41 -25.34 -3.77 17.22
CA THR A 41 -24.99 -2.45 16.70
C THR A 41 -23.55 -2.52 16.20
N CYS A 42 -23.21 -1.79 15.14
CA CYS A 42 -21.92 -1.96 14.49
C CYS A 42 -20.72 -1.59 15.38
N GLY A 43 -20.81 -0.42 16.04
CA GLY A 43 -19.75 0.15 16.86
C GLY A 43 -18.45 0.45 16.11
N THR A 44 -17.31 0.56 16.81
CA THR A 44 -15.98 0.80 16.20
C THR A 44 -15.45 -0.25 15.21
N PHE A 45 -15.06 0.18 14.02
CA PHE A 45 -14.39 -0.69 13.05
C PHE A 45 -13.00 -0.12 12.76
N ASN A 46 -11.95 -0.85 13.16
CA ASN A 46 -10.56 -0.43 13.01
C ASN A 46 -10.00 -0.93 11.67
N LEU A 47 -9.92 -0.04 10.70
CA LEU A 47 -9.52 -0.36 9.34
C LEU A 47 -8.08 0.10 9.11
N ALA A 48 -7.19 -0.80 8.69
CA ALA A 48 -5.89 -0.39 8.19
C ALA A 48 -6.06 0.42 6.90
N VAL A 49 -5.13 1.33 6.60
CA VAL A 49 -4.99 2.02 5.32
C VAL A 49 -3.54 1.87 4.89
N ASN A 50 -3.28 1.11 3.83
CA ASN A 50 -1.94 0.88 3.33
C ASN A 50 -1.50 1.98 2.37
N PRO A 51 -0.19 2.25 2.22
CA PRO A 51 0.29 3.50 1.62
C PRO A 51 0.31 3.44 0.08
N TRP A 52 -0.84 3.12 -0.51
CA TRP A 52 -1.13 3.29 -1.93
C TRP A 52 -2.58 3.73 -2.15
N ILE A 53 -2.80 4.59 -3.15
CA ILE A 53 -4.10 5.20 -3.43
C ILE A 53 -5.17 4.14 -3.77
N GLY A 54 -4.78 3.03 -4.41
CA GLY A 54 -5.69 1.91 -4.68
C GLY A 54 -6.35 1.40 -3.39
N TYR A 55 -5.54 1.13 -2.36
CA TYR A 55 -6.04 0.73 -1.05
C TYR A 55 -6.87 1.82 -0.39
N GLU A 56 -6.40 3.08 -0.45
CA GLU A 56 -7.13 4.22 0.12
C GLU A 56 -8.55 4.29 -0.46
N ALA A 57 -8.72 3.97 -1.74
CA ALA A 57 -10.03 3.84 -2.37
C ALA A 57 -10.89 2.70 -1.81
N ASP A 58 -10.33 1.49 -1.62
CA ASP A 58 -11.05 0.40 -0.93
C ASP A 58 -11.50 0.84 0.45
N ALA A 59 -10.57 1.39 1.23
CA ALA A 59 -10.80 1.80 2.60
C ALA A 59 -11.84 2.93 2.69
N ALA A 60 -11.80 3.88 1.75
CA ALA A 60 -12.78 4.96 1.66
C ALA A 60 -14.20 4.42 1.45
N VAL A 61 -14.39 3.50 0.49
CA VAL A 61 -15.72 2.95 0.17
C VAL A 61 -16.24 2.06 1.30
N VAL A 62 -15.42 1.14 1.80
CA VAL A 62 -15.84 0.26 2.89
C VAL A 62 -16.12 1.05 4.17
N ALA A 63 -15.29 2.05 4.50
CA ALA A 63 -15.54 2.93 5.65
C ALA A 63 -16.84 3.72 5.48
N TYR A 64 -17.08 4.29 4.29
CA TYR A 64 -18.29 5.06 4.01
C TYR A 64 -19.55 4.22 4.23
N VAL A 65 -19.61 3.02 3.64
CA VAL A 65 -20.76 2.11 3.80
C VAL A 65 -20.92 1.68 5.26
N ALA A 66 -19.82 1.37 5.95
CA ALA A 66 -19.86 1.06 7.37
C ALA A 66 -20.43 2.22 8.21
N GLN A 67 -20.02 3.46 7.95
CA GLN A 67 -20.48 4.62 8.71
C GLN A 67 -21.94 4.97 8.41
N HIS A 68 -22.30 5.07 7.13
CA HIS A 68 -23.57 5.67 6.71
C HIS A 68 -24.70 4.64 6.57
N ASP A 69 -24.40 3.39 6.18
CA ASP A 69 -25.42 2.35 6.01
C ASP A 69 -25.55 1.43 7.24
N LEU A 70 -24.47 1.29 8.04
CA LEU A 70 -24.43 0.39 9.21
C LEU A 70 -24.26 1.10 10.57
N GLY A 71 -24.00 2.41 10.58
CA GLY A 71 -23.83 3.19 11.81
C GLY A 71 -22.56 2.84 12.61
N CYS A 72 -21.51 2.38 11.94
CA CYS A 72 -20.22 2.06 12.57
C CYS A 72 -19.43 3.34 12.90
N THR A 73 -18.63 3.29 13.98
CA THR A 73 -17.57 4.29 14.21
C THR A 73 -16.29 3.81 13.54
N VAL A 74 -15.99 4.23 12.32
CA VAL A 74 -14.77 3.74 11.65
C VAL A 74 -13.54 4.51 12.15
N THR A 75 -12.50 3.78 12.53
CA THR A 75 -11.16 4.30 12.82
C THR A 75 -10.20 3.79 11.76
N LYS A 76 -9.81 4.67 10.84
CA LYS A 76 -8.78 4.38 9.84
C LYS A 76 -7.40 4.57 10.45
N LYS A 77 -6.47 3.66 10.14
CA LYS A 77 -5.09 3.68 10.63
C LYS A 77 -4.12 3.53 9.47
N ASP A 78 -3.37 4.58 9.19
CA ASP A 78 -2.33 4.56 8.18
C ASP A 78 -1.18 3.66 8.66
N LEU A 79 -1.02 2.51 8.02
CA LEU A 79 -0.09 1.47 8.40
C LEU A 79 0.54 0.87 7.16
N LYS A 80 1.83 0.54 7.23
CA LYS A 80 2.44 -0.37 6.26
C LYS A 80 1.73 -1.72 6.30
N GLU A 81 1.58 -2.37 5.14
CA GLU A 81 0.82 -3.61 5.00
C GLU A 81 1.25 -4.66 6.04
N GLU A 82 2.53 -5.03 6.08
CA GLU A 82 3.05 -6.01 7.03
C GLU A 82 2.84 -5.61 8.51
N ILE A 83 2.83 -4.31 8.81
CA ILE A 83 2.65 -3.81 10.17
C ILE A 83 1.18 -3.95 10.59
N ALA A 84 0.22 -3.78 9.67
CA ALA A 84 -1.20 -3.94 9.96
C ALA A 84 -1.52 -5.33 10.54
N TRP A 85 -0.82 -6.38 10.08
CA TRP A 85 -0.99 -7.74 10.59
C TRP A 85 -0.68 -7.91 12.08
N GLN A 86 0.21 -7.07 12.63
CA GLN A 86 0.56 -7.11 14.05
C GLN A 86 -0.62 -6.71 14.95
N GLY A 87 -1.52 -5.85 14.44
CA GLY A 87 -2.68 -5.34 15.17
C GLY A 87 -3.83 -6.34 15.33
N PHE A 88 -3.85 -7.45 14.58
CA PHE A 88 -4.94 -8.42 14.65
C PHE A 88 -5.08 -9.09 16.02
N GLY A 89 -3.96 -9.36 16.70
CA GLY A 89 -3.98 -10.02 18.01
C GLY A 89 -4.44 -9.11 19.15
N THR A 90 -4.25 -7.80 19.01
CA THR A 90 -4.57 -6.79 20.04
C THR A 90 -5.93 -6.12 19.81
N GLY A 91 -6.57 -6.36 18.66
CA GLY A 91 -7.81 -5.67 18.27
C GLY A 91 -7.58 -4.25 17.77
N GLU A 92 -6.32 -3.89 17.49
CA GLU A 92 -5.98 -2.58 16.94
C GLU A 92 -6.23 -2.48 15.44
N VAL A 93 -6.29 -3.61 14.75
CA VAL A 93 -6.67 -3.72 13.34
C VAL A 93 -7.71 -4.82 13.24
N ASP A 94 -8.85 -4.52 12.62
CA ASP A 94 -9.92 -5.47 12.37
C ASP A 94 -9.84 -6.04 10.95
N ALA A 95 -9.43 -5.25 9.97
CA ALA A 95 -9.36 -5.66 8.57
C ALA A 95 -8.17 -5.04 7.81
N VAL A 96 -7.60 -5.86 6.93
CA VAL A 96 -6.79 -5.47 5.77
C VAL A 96 -7.59 -5.87 4.52
N LEU A 97 -7.89 -4.92 3.65
CA LEU A 97 -8.79 -5.12 2.50
C LEU A 97 -8.09 -5.65 1.24
N GLU A 98 -6.80 -5.45 1.13
CA GLU A 98 -5.98 -5.98 0.04
C GLU A 98 -4.69 -6.57 0.61
N ASN A 99 -4.52 -7.89 0.50
CA ASN A 99 -3.27 -8.56 0.80
C ASN A 99 -2.56 -8.95 -0.51
N TRP A 100 -1.34 -8.47 -0.69
CA TRP A 100 -0.52 -8.69 -1.90
C TRP A 100 0.34 -9.96 -1.81
N GLY A 101 -0.25 -11.10 -1.45
CA GLY A 101 0.43 -12.40 -1.53
C GLY A 101 1.45 -12.66 -0.40
N HIS A 102 1.18 -12.22 0.83
CA HIS A 102 2.00 -12.49 2.02
C HIS A 102 1.76 -13.88 2.64
N ASP A 103 2.19 -14.96 1.97
CA ASP A 103 2.03 -16.33 2.48
C ASP A 103 2.78 -16.58 3.79
N ASP A 104 3.91 -15.91 4.00
CA ASP A 104 4.67 -15.95 5.25
C ASP A 104 3.88 -15.33 6.42
N LEU A 105 3.19 -14.21 6.18
CA LEU A 105 2.32 -13.59 7.17
C LEU A 105 1.08 -14.44 7.45
N LYS A 106 0.47 -15.04 6.43
CA LYS A 106 -0.61 -16.04 6.61
C LYS A 106 -0.14 -17.19 7.51
N LYS A 107 1.04 -17.76 7.25
CA LYS A 107 1.61 -18.82 8.09
C LYS A 107 1.83 -18.36 9.53
N LYS A 108 2.37 -17.15 9.73
CA LYS A 108 2.65 -16.59 11.05
C LYS A 108 1.38 -16.31 11.85
N TYR A 109 0.44 -15.55 11.28
CA TYR A 109 -0.72 -15.01 12.00
C TYR A 109 -1.96 -15.91 11.97
N MET A 110 -2.14 -16.73 10.93
CA MET A 110 -3.29 -17.65 10.84
C MET A 110 -2.95 -19.04 11.39
N ALA A 111 -1.86 -19.66 10.94
CA ALA A 111 -1.50 -21.00 11.38
C ALA A 111 -0.77 -21.00 12.74
N GLY A 112 0.18 -20.08 12.92
CA GLY A 112 0.98 -19.94 14.13
C GLY A 112 0.20 -19.30 15.29
N GLN A 113 0.00 -17.98 15.21
CA GLN A 113 -0.60 -17.19 16.29
C GLN A 113 -2.12 -17.33 16.38
N LYS A 114 -2.77 -17.72 15.26
CA LYS A 114 -4.23 -17.89 15.15
C LYS A 114 -5.02 -16.61 15.51
N THR A 115 -4.45 -15.45 15.20
CA THR A 115 -5.02 -14.12 15.44
C THR A 115 -5.71 -13.54 14.22
N ALA A 116 -5.41 -14.04 13.01
CA ALA A 116 -6.02 -13.61 11.75
C ALA A 116 -6.75 -14.76 11.05
N VAL A 117 -7.72 -14.41 10.20
CA VAL A 117 -8.41 -15.34 9.28
C VAL A 117 -8.64 -14.66 7.93
N GLU A 118 -8.72 -15.47 6.87
CA GLU A 118 -9.00 -14.99 5.52
C GLU A 118 -10.49 -14.71 5.34
N ALA A 119 -10.81 -13.52 4.82
CA ALA A 119 -12.15 -13.10 4.45
C ALA A 119 -12.42 -13.22 2.94
N GLY A 120 -11.50 -13.77 2.17
CA GLY A 120 -11.67 -14.12 0.75
C GLY A 120 -11.38 -12.96 -0.21
N SER A 121 -11.46 -13.22 -1.51
CA SER A 121 -11.07 -12.30 -2.59
C SER A 121 -11.82 -10.98 -2.57
N THR A 122 -11.09 -9.87 -2.69
CA THR A 122 -11.57 -8.50 -2.93
C THR A 122 -12.09 -8.32 -4.36
N GLY A 123 -11.73 -9.25 -5.27
CA GLY A 123 -12.11 -9.21 -6.68
C GLY A 123 -11.08 -8.53 -7.56
N ASN A 124 -10.17 -7.75 -6.97
CA ASN A 124 -9.05 -7.17 -7.66
C ASN A 124 -8.05 -8.24 -8.09
N ARG A 125 -7.57 -8.11 -9.33
CA ARG A 125 -6.48 -8.91 -9.87
C ARG A 125 -5.23 -8.05 -9.88
N GLY A 126 -4.31 -8.35 -8.97
CA GLY A 126 -3.05 -7.64 -8.82
C GLY A 126 -2.01 -8.13 -9.83
N VAL A 127 -1.32 -7.21 -10.50
CA VAL A 127 -0.17 -7.52 -11.36
C VAL A 127 0.96 -6.59 -10.96
N ILE A 128 2.10 -7.14 -10.57
CA ILE A 128 3.32 -6.38 -10.32
C ILE A 128 4.27 -6.59 -11.52
N GLY A 129 5.11 -5.61 -11.80
CA GLY A 129 6.20 -5.80 -12.75
C GLY A 129 7.06 -4.58 -12.95
N TRP A 130 7.96 -4.68 -13.93
CA TRP A 130 8.78 -3.56 -14.36
C TRP A 130 8.13 -2.87 -15.53
N TYR A 131 8.14 -1.55 -15.52
CA TYR A 131 7.49 -0.74 -16.53
C TYR A 131 8.43 0.33 -17.04
N VAL A 132 8.25 0.69 -18.32
CA VAL A 132 8.90 1.83 -18.95
C VAL A 132 7.85 2.85 -19.42
N PRO A 133 8.18 4.13 -19.51
CA PRO A 133 7.30 5.13 -20.12
C PRO A 133 6.95 4.79 -21.58
N PRO A 134 5.74 5.14 -22.04
CA PRO A 134 5.29 4.88 -23.41
C PRO A 134 6.27 5.39 -24.48
N TRP A 135 6.87 6.56 -24.29
CA TRP A 135 7.84 7.09 -25.26
C TRP A 135 9.05 6.18 -25.44
N LEU A 136 9.54 5.58 -24.35
CA LEU A 136 10.74 4.76 -24.35
C LEU A 136 10.46 3.44 -25.06
N ALA A 137 9.31 2.82 -24.77
CA ALA A 137 8.85 1.63 -25.47
C ALA A 137 8.66 1.87 -26.98
N ARG A 138 8.10 3.02 -27.39
CA ARG A 138 7.94 3.35 -28.80
C ARG A 138 9.27 3.60 -29.52
N ALA A 139 10.21 4.29 -28.88
CA ALA A 139 11.51 4.60 -29.47
C ALA A 139 12.46 3.40 -29.47
N HIS A 140 12.34 2.51 -28.48
CA HIS A 140 13.19 1.33 -28.28
C HIS A 140 12.34 0.09 -27.95
N PRO A 141 11.59 -0.47 -28.92
CA PRO A 141 10.67 -1.59 -28.64
C PRO A 141 11.34 -2.83 -28.05
N ASP A 142 12.63 -3.06 -28.36
CA ASP A 142 13.41 -4.17 -27.82
C ASP A 142 13.66 -4.07 -26.31
N ILE A 143 13.45 -2.90 -25.69
CA ILE A 143 13.59 -2.71 -24.24
C ILE A 143 12.55 -3.49 -23.41
N LEU A 144 11.46 -3.94 -24.05
CA LEU A 144 10.39 -4.71 -23.41
C LEU A 144 10.76 -6.18 -23.20
N ASP A 145 11.92 -6.64 -23.65
CA ASP A 145 12.49 -7.93 -23.28
C ASP A 145 13.61 -7.69 -22.27
N TRP A 146 13.48 -8.25 -21.07
CA TRP A 146 14.46 -8.10 -19.99
C TRP A 146 15.90 -8.44 -20.42
N LYS A 147 16.07 -9.35 -21.39
CA LYS A 147 17.39 -9.74 -21.93
C LYS A 147 18.13 -8.59 -22.59
N ASN A 148 17.42 -7.56 -23.04
CA ASN A 148 17.99 -6.39 -23.71
C ASN A 148 18.29 -5.23 -22.76
N LEU A 149 17.93 -5.30 -21.47
CA LEU A 149 18.08 -4.17 -20.56
C LEU A 149 19.53 -3.71 -20.40
N ASP A 150 20.48 -4.65 -20.39
CA ASP A 150 21.90 -4.33 -20.21
C ASP A 150 22.52 -3.56 -21.39
N LYS A 151 21.95 -3.66 -22.60
CA LYS A 151 22.29 -2.80 -23.74
C LYS A 151 22.09 -1.31 -23.41
N TYR A 152 21.16 -1.03 -22.49
CA TYR A 152 20.72 0.31 -22.12
C TYR A 152 21.08 0.72 -20.69
N ALA A 153 21.71 -0.16 -19.89
CA ALA A 153 22.02 0.10 -18.48
C ALA A 153 22.69 1.46 -18.24
N ASP A 154 23.61 1.86 -19.13
CA ASP A 154 24.31 3.15 -19.05
C ASP A 154 23.38 4.37 -19.17
N ARG A 155 22.25 4.24 -19.87
CA ARG A 155 21.25 5.30 -20.01
C ARG A 155 20.39 5.49 -18.76
N PHE A 156 20.35 4.48 -17.90
CA PHE A 156 19.59 4.50 -16.65
C PHE A 156 20.44 4.89 -15.44
N LYS A 157 21.71 5.24 -15.63
CA LYS A 157 22.60 5.63 -14.51
C LYS A 157 22.10 6.86 -13.78
N THR A 158 22.20 6.83 -12.46
CA THR A 158 21.91 7.94 -11.55
C THR A 158 23.04 8.09 -10.54
N SER A 159 23.00 9.13 -9.70
CA SER A 159 23.94 9.28 -8.58
C SER A 159 23.84 8.14 -7.57
N GLU A 160 22.65 7.54 -7.44
CA GLU A 160 22.31 6.51 -6.45
C GLU A 160 22.61 5.10 -6.96
N SER A 161 22.72 4.91 -8.28
CA SER A 161 22.87 3.59 -8.90
C SER A 161 24.30 3.02 -8.84
N GLY A 162 25.28 3.80 -8.36
CA GLY A 162 26.65 3.33 -8.14
C GLY A 162 27.36 2.85 -9.42
N GLY A 163 27.12 3.54 -10.54
CA GLY A 163 27.72 3.21 -11.84
C GLY A 163 27.00 2.09 -12.62
N LYS A 164 25.84 1.62 -12.15
CA LYS A 164 24.94 0.69 -12.86
C LYS A 164 23.70 1.41 -13.39
N GLY A 165 22.85 0.75 -14.17
CA GLY A 165 21.51 1.27 -14.43
C GLY A 165 20.66 1.32 -13.15
N GLN A 166 19.79 2.30 -13.01
CA GLN A 166 18.80 2.33 -11.92
C GLN A 166 17.52 1.60 -12.33
N LEU A 167 17.08 0.65 -11.51
CA LEU A 167 15.70 0.20 -11.46
C LEU A 167 15.04 0.93 -10.29
N LEU A 168 14.07 1.81 -10.56
CA LEU A 168 13.40 2.56 -9.51
C LEU A 168 12.26 1.74 -8.91
N ASP A 169 12.42 1.29 -7.68
CA ASP A 169 11.41 0.55 -6.92
C ASP A 169 10.45 1.52 -6.19
N GLY A 170 9.36 1.00 -5.62
CA GLY A 170 8.35 1.77 -4.91
C GLY A 170 8.71 2.14 -3.46
N ASP A 171 7.70 2.09 -2.59
CA ASP A 171 7.93 2.20 -1.14
C ASP A 171 8.66 0.93 -0.65
N PRO A 172 9.66 1.05 0.25
CA PRO A 172 10.37 -0.11 0.80
C PRO A 172 9.50 -1.14 1.54
N SER A 173 8.24 -0.81 1.83
CA SER A 173 7.27 -1.73 2.45
C SER A 173 6.40 -2.49 1.45
N TYR A 174 6.52 -2.23 0.15
CA TYR A 174 5.77 -2.98 -0.86
C TYR A 174 6.34 -4.38 -1.05
N VAL A 175 5.45 -5.28 -1.50
CA VAL A 175 5.85 -6.59 -1.97
C VAL A 175 6.68 -6.44 -3.24
N THR A 176 7.95 -6.82 -3.16
CA THR A 176 8.90 -6.75 -4.27
C THR A 176 9.94 -7.86 -4.17
N ASN A 177 10.36 -8.36 -5.33
CA ASN A 177 11.45 -9.30 -5.55
C ASN A 177 12.58 -8.67 -6.38
N ASP A 178 12.55 -7.35 -6.61
CA ASP A 178 13.34 -6.68 -7.64
C ASP A 178 14.85 -6.80 -7.42
N ALA A 179 15.31 -6.77 -6.17
CA ALA A 179 16.72 -6.96 -5.86
C ALA A 179 17.20 -8.38 -6.18
N ALA A 180 16.35 -9.39 -5.90
CA ALA A 180 16.63 -10.78 -6.25
C ALA A 180 16.61 -10.98 -7.76
N LEU A 181 15.62 -10.40 -8.46
CA LEU A 181 15.51 -10.44 -9.92
C LEU A 181 16.73 -9.82 -10.60
N VAL A 182 17.11 -8.59 -10.25
CA VAL A 182 18.30 -7.92 -10.80
C VAL A 182 19.55 -8.79 -10.62
N LYS A 183 19.73 -9.37 -9.43
CA LYS A 183 20.87 -10.24 -9.11
C LYS A 183 20.84 -11.54 -9.91
N ASN A 184 19.72 -12.26 -9.90
CA ASN A 184 19.61 -13.62 -10.42
C ASN A 184 19.50 -13.64 -11.95
N LEU A 185 18.95 -12.59 -12.55
CA LEU A 185 18.98 -12.33 -14.00
C LEU A 185 20.31 -11.74 -14.47
N LYS A 186 21.24 -11.47 -13.55
CA LYS A 186 22.60 -10.95 -13.79
C LYS A 186 22.61 -9.60 -14.52
N LEU A 187 21.63 -8.76 -14.24
CA LEU A 187 21.49 -7.46 -14.87
C LEU A 187 22.50 -6.45 -14.29
N ASN A 188 23.01 -5.57 -15.15
CA ASN A 188 23.84 -4.44 -14.77
C ASN A 188 23.02 -3.27 -14.22
N PHE A 189 22.14 -3.58 -13.27
CA PHE A 189 21.26 -2.64 -12.61
C PHE A 189 21.46 -2.65 -11.09
N LYS A 190 20.98 -1.60 -10.44
CA LYS A 190 20.84 -1.48 -9.00
C LYS A 190 19.43 -1.00 -8.69
N VAL A 191 18.80 -1.66 -7.73
CA VAL A 191 17.50 -1.24 -7.19
C VAL A 191 17.70 -0.01 -6.30
N VAL A 192 16.90 1.02 -6.55
CA VAL A 192 16.83 2.25 -5.74
C VAL A 192 15.36 2.51 -5.44
N TYR A 193 15.02 2.77 -4.19
CA TYR A 193 13.63 2.97 -3.77
C TYR A 193 13.21 4.43 -3.93
N ALA A 194 12.08 4.67 -4.59
CA ALA A 194 11.45 6.00 -4.68
C ALA A 194 10.93 6.48 -3.32
N GLY A 195 10.61 5.55 -2.42
CA GLY A 195 10.16 5.84 -1.06
C GLY A 195 8.66 6.07 -0.91
N SER A 196 7.90 6.17 -2.02
CA SER A 196 6.43 6.22 -2.02
C SER A 196 5.87 6.01 -3.42
N GLU A 197 4.59 5.61 -3.53
CA GLU A 197 3.85 5.60 -4.80
C GLU A 197 3.87 6.97 -5.48
N THR A 198 3.67 8.06 -4.72
CA THR A 198 3.65 9.41 -5.27
C THR A 198 4.98 9.76 -5.95
N ALA A 199 6.11 9.43 -5.33
CA ALA A 199 7.42 9.66 -5.92
C ALA A 199 7.62 8.85 -7.21
N LEU A 200 7.19 7.59 -7.21
CA LEU A 200 7.27 6.69 -8.36
C LEU A 200 6.41 7.18 -9.55
N ILE A 201 5.17 7.60 -9.27
CA ILE A 201 4.27 8.23 -10.25
C ILE A 201 4.89 9.50 -10.84
N GLN A 202 5.46 10.38 -9.99
CA GLN A 202 6.09 11.61 -10.49
C GLN A 202 7.32 11.34 -11.34
N ALA A 203 8.11 10.32 -11.00
CA ALA A 203 9.23 9.89 -11.83
C ALA A 203 8.74 9.45 -13.21
N PHE A 204 7.72 8.59 -13.30
CA PHE A 204 7.17 8.14 -14.59
C PHE A 204 6.55 9.28 -15.39
N ARG A 205 5.80 10.17 -14.75
CA ARG A 205 5.22 11.36 -15.39
C ARG A 205 6.30 12.27 -15.97
N THR A 206 7.36 12.53 -15.20
CA THR A 206 8.50 13.35 -15.63
C THR A 206 9.24 12.68 -16.77
N ALA A 207 9.45 11.37 -16.69
CA ALA A 207 10.11 10.58 -17.72
C ALA A 207 9.33 10.61 -19.03
N GLU A 208 8.00 10.47 -19.01
CA GLU A 208 7.16 10.60 -20.21
C GLU A 208 7.19 12.02 -20.77
N LYS A 209 7.05 13.05 -19.92
CA LYS A 209 7.04 14.44 -20.34
C LYS A 209 8.36 14.87 -20.99
N ASN A 210 9.47 14.53 -20.34
CA ASN A 210 10.82 15.02 -20.70
C ASN A 210 11.62 14.02 -21.55
N LYS A 211 11.02 12.88 -21.91
CA LYS A 211 11.69 11.80 -22.66
C LYS A 211 12.97 11.31 -21.96
N GLN A 212 12.90 11.19 -20.64
CA GLN A 212 14.01 10.70 -19.80
C GLN A 212 13.93 9.20 -19.63
N TRP A 213 15.09 8.54 -19.69
CA TRP A 213 15.20 7.09 -19.51
C TRP A 213 14.78 6.72 -18.10
N MET A 214 13.75 5.88 -18.00
CA MET A 214 13.26 5.37 -16.73
C MET A 214 12.73 3.95 -16.91
N ILE A 215 13.08 3.09 -15.96
CA ILE A 215 12.48 1.79 -15.73
C ILE A 215 12.22 1.69 -14.23
N GLY A 216 11.07 1.16 -13.85
CA GLY A 216 10.72 1.02 -12.44
C GLY A 216 9.71 -0.06 -12.17
N TYR A 217 9.68 -0.48 -10.91
CA TYR A 217 8.57 -1.21 -10.32
C TYR A 217 7.27 -0.46 -10.58
N PHE A 218 6.19 -1.16 -10.84
CA PHE A 218 4.83 -0.65 -10.68
C PHE A 218 3.86 -1.81 -10.61
N TYR A 219 2.57 -1.50 -10.51
CA TYR A 219 1.54 -2.50 -10.41
C TYR A 219 0.22 -2.05 -11.05
N GLU A 220 -0.69 -3.01 -11.21
CA GLU A 220 -2.09 -2.84 -11.56
C GLU A 220 -2.95 -3.60 -10.54
N PRO A 221 -4.18 -3.14 -10.22
CA PRO A 221 -4.84 -1.91 -10.68
C PRO A 221 -4.11 -0.62 -10.26
N GLN A 222 -4.09 0.36 -11.16
CA GLN A 222 -3.43 1.64 -10.87
C GLN A 222 -3.96 2.80 -11.71
N TRP A 223 -4.55 3.80 -11.04
CA TRP A 223 -5.25 4.93 -11.65
C TRP A 223 -4.35 5.73 -12.61
N PHE A 224 -3.07 5.86 -12.27
CA PHE A 224 -2.10 6.65 -13.05
C PHE A 224 -1.92 6.11 -14.48
N MET A 225 -2.11 4.80 -14.71
CA MET A 225 -1.94 4.20 -16.03
C MET A 225 -2.93 4.71 -17.08
N SER A 226 -3.96 5.42 -16.65
CA SER A 226 -4.88 6.12 -17.53
C SER A 226 -4.41 7.49 -18.03
N GLU A 227 -3.50 8.12 -17.28
CA GLU A 227 -2.83 9.34 -17.68
C GLU A 227 -1.62 8.99 -18.54
N VAL A 228 -0.80 8.05 -18.06
CA VAL A 228 0.38 7.56 -18.75
C VAL A 228 0.29 6.03 -18.83
N GLN A 229 -0.06 5.52 -20.00
CA GLN A 229 -0.16 4.08 -20.25
C GLN A 229 1.25 3.46 -20.32
N LEU A 230 1.83 3.21 -19.14
CA LEU A 230 3.11 2.56 -18.97
C LEU A 230 3.11 1.20 -19.66
N VAL A 231 4.28 0.78 -20.12
CA VAL A 231 4.42 -0.47 -20.89
C VAL A 231 5.27 -1.44 -20.07
N LYS A 232 4.69 -2.60 -19.77
CA LYS A 232 5.35 -3.65 -18.98
C LYS A 232 6.52 -4.26 -19.74
N VAL A 233 7.65 -4.41 -19.08
CA VAL A 233 8.79 -5.22 -19.54
C VAL A 233 8.49 -6.67 -19.23
N ASN A 234 8.67 -7.53 -20.24
CA ASN A 234 8.52 -8.97 -20.10
C ASN A 234 9.73 -9.52 -19.34
N LEU A 235 9.50 -9.98 -18.12
CA LEU A 235 10.43 -10.78 -17.33
C LEU A 235 10.26 -12.28 -17.69
N PRO A 236 11.14 -13.20 -17.24
CA PRO A 236 10.91 -14.63 -17.43
C PRO A 236 9.55 -15.03 -16.83
N THR A 237 8.71 -15.76 -17.56
CA THR A 237 7.34 -16.06 -17.11
C THR A 237 7.29 -16.72 -15.73
N TYR A 238 6.36 -16.25 -14.89
CA TYR A 238 6.10 -16.89 -13.60
C TYR A 238 5.71 -18.37 -13.78
N THR A 239 6.28 -19.23 -12.93
CA THR A 239 5.83 -20.61 -12.74
C THR A 239 5.60 -20.85 -11.26
N THR A 240 4.60 -21.66 -10.92
CA THR A 240 4.22 -21.92 -9.53
C THR A 240 5.43 -22.32 -8.68
N GLY A 241 5.65 -21.59 -7.59
CA GLY A 241 6.74 -21.83 -6.65
C GLY A 241 8.08 -21.17 -7.03
N CYS A 242 8.13 -20.41 -8.12
CA CYS A 242 9.32 -19.64 -8.48
C CYS A 242 9.69 -18.59 -7.40
N ASP A 243 8.70 -18.09 -6.68
CA ASP A 243 8.80 -17.11 -5.59
C ASP A 243 8.84 -17.75 -4.19
N ALA A 244 8.91 -19.08 -4.08
CA ALA A 244 8.93 -19.78 -2.79
C ALA A 244 10.21 -19.53 -1.97
N ASP A 245 11.30 -19.11 -2.61
CA ASP A 245 12.55 -18.68 -1.97
C ASP A 245 12.92 -17.29 -2.50
N ALA A 246 12.66 -16.27 -1.69
CA ALA A 246 12.91 -14.86 -2.02
C ALA A 246 14.34 -14.60 -2.54
N ALA A 247 15.35 -15.36 -2.09
CA ALA A 247 16.72 -15.19 -2.54
C ALA A 247 17.00 -15.76 -3.95
N LYS A 248 16.14 -16.68 -4.44
CA LYS A 248 16.31 -17.41 -5.71
C LYS A 248 15.37 -16.94 -6.82
N VAL A 249 14.49 -15.98 -6.56
CA VAL A 249 13.52 -15.49 -7.54
C VAL A 249 14.22 -15.02 -8.81
N ALA A 250 13.77 -15.56 -9.93
CA ALA A 250 14.31 -15.27 -11.27
C ALA A 250 13.20 -15.29 -12.34
N CYS A 251 11.95 -15.03 -11.95
CA CYS A 251 10.80 -14.92 -12.83
C CYS A 251 9.95 -13.70 -12.47
N ASP A 252 9.07 -13.33 -13.38
CA ASP A 252 8.03 -12.32 -13.22
C ASP A 252 7.12 -12.65 -12.03
N TYR A 253 6.33 -11.67 -11.63
CA TYR A 253 5.37 -11.82 -10.55
C TYR A 253 4.16 -12.66 -11.00
N PRO A 254 3.53 -13.43 -10.09
CA PRO A 254 2.24 -14.04 -10.38
C PRO A 254 1.16 -12.96 -10.55
N VAL A 255 0.03 -13.36 -11.14
CA VAL A 255 -1.20 -12.55 -11.02
C VAL A 255 -1.82 -12.87 -9.67
N TYR A 256 -1.88 -11.88 -8.79
CA TYR A 256 -2.43 -11.99 -7.46
C TYR A 256 -3.96 -11.96 -7.49
N ASP A 257 -4.58 -12.86 -6.72
CA ASP A 257 -5.95 -12.65 -6.24
C ASP A 257 -5.83 -11.89 -4.93
N LEU A 258 -6.18 -10.59 -4.92
CA LEU A 258 -6.05 -9.81 -3.69
C LEU A 258 -7.13 -10.24 -2.72
N ASP A 259 -6.74 -10.77 -1.57
CA ASP A 259 -7.66 -11.25 -0.55
C ASP A 259 -7.73 -10.32 0.66
N LYS A 260 -8.87 -10.37 1.34
CA LYS A 260 -9.08 -9.66 2.60
C LYS A 260 -8.61 -10.53 3.75
N ILE A 261 -7.94 -9.91 4.71
CA ILE A 261 -7.51 -10.56 5.94
C ILE A 261 -8.13 -9.80 7.11
N VAL A 262 -8.71 -10.53 8.06
CA VAL A 262 -9.36 -9.93 9.22
C VAL A 262 -8.86 -10.53 10.52
N SER A 263 -9.00 -9.79 11.61
CA SER A 263 -8.76 -10.37 12.94
C SER A 263 -9.79 -11.47 13.22
N LYS A 264 -9.35 -12.53 13.90
CA LYS A 264 -10.24 -13.62 14.33
C LYS A 264 -11.32 -13.12 15.29
N GLN A 265 -10.99 -12.11 16.08
CA GLN A 265 -11.95 -11.46 17.00
C GLN A 265 -13.04 -10.73 16.22
N PHE A 266 -12.69 -9.96 15.18
CA PHE A 266 -13.65 -9.27 14.32
C PHE A 266 -14.55 -10.26 13.59
N ALA A 267 -13.99 -11.33 13.03
CA ALA A 267 -14.75 -12.39 12.37
C ALA A 267 -15.77 -13.09 13.30
N ALA A 268 -15.47 -13.20 14.60
CA ALA A 268 -16.35 -13.80 15.60
C ALA A 268 -17.26 -12.78 16.32
N SER A 269 -17.16 -11.49 16.00
CA SER A 269 -17.79 -10.41 16.79
C SER A 269 -19.30 -10.31 16.63
N GLY A 270 -19.86 -10.85 15.55
CA GLY A 270 -21.25 -10.61 15.15
C GLY A 270 -21.50 -9.18 14.61
N SER A 271 -20.46 -8.37 14.42
CA SER A 271 -20.60 -7.02 13.86
C SER A 271 -21.06 -7.08 12.39
N PRO A 272 -22.06 -6.27 11.98
CA PRO A 272 -22.44 -6.15 10.57
C PRO A 272 -21.29 -5.63 9.68
N ALA A 273 -20.29 -4.93 10.23
CA ALA A 273 -19.10 -4.54 9.47
C ALA A 273 -18.29 -5.75 8.99
N TYR A 274 -18.26 -6.85 9.76
CA TYR A 274 -17.58 -8.06 9.28
C TYR A 274 -18.28 -8.64 8.06
N ARG A 275 -19.62 -8.64 8.03
CA ARG A 275 -20.39 -9.07 6.85
C ARG A 275 -20.12 -8.18 5.65
N LEU A 276 -20.11 -6.86 5.85
CA LEU A 276 -19.72 -5.90 4.81
C LEU A 276 -18.33 -6.23 4.25
N VAL A 277 -17.31 -6.38 5.11
CA VAL A 277 -15.95 -6.73 4.67
C VAL A 277 -15.93 -8.08 3.97
N LYS A 278 -16.60 -9.10 4.52
CA LYS A 278 -16.62 -10.46 3.95
C LYS A 278 -17.23 -10.48 2.54
N ASN A 279 -18.28 -9.70 2.32
CA ASN A 279 -19.00 -9.63 1.05
C ASN A 279 -18.44 -8.57 0.09
N PHE A 280 -17.64 -7.62 0.59
CA PHE A 280 -17.03 -6.57 -0.23
C PHE A 280 -16.23 -7.20 -1.35
N HIS A 281 -16.65 -6.89 -2.57
CA HIS A 281 -16.06 -7.40 -3.79
C HIS A 281 -16.30 -6.41 -4.91
N TRP A 282 -15.26 -6.04 -5.64
CA TRP A 282 -15.35 -5.13 -6.76
C TRP A 282 -14.23 -5.35 -7.78
N THR A 283 -14.28 -4.60 -8.87
CA THR A 283 -13.35 -4.76 -10.00
C THR A 283 -12.15 -3.81 -9.91
N ASN A 284 -11.09 -4.11 -10.67
CA ASN A 284 -9.98 -3.17 -10.88
C ASN A 284 -10.45 -1.80 -11.39
N ASP A 285 -11.51 -1.74 -12.20
CA ASP A 285 -12.06 -0.49 -12.72
C ASP A 285 -12.79 0.31 -11.64
N ASP A 286 -13.49 -0.36 -10.73
CA ASP A 286 -14.15 0.28 -9.59
C ASP A 286 -13.11 0.96 -8.67
N GLN A 287 -12.05 0.24 -8.31
CA GLN A 287 -10.96 0.81 -7.52
C GLN A 287 -10.29 1.98 -8.25
N ASN A 288 -9.94 1.79 -9.53
CA ASN A 288 -9.30 2.85 -10.32
C ASN A 288 -10.18 4.10 -10.43
N ALA A 289 -11.49 3.96 -10.52
CA ALA A 289 -12.41 5.10 -10.58
C ALA A 289 -12.37 5.93 -9.28
N VAL A 290 -12.46 5.27 -8.12
CA VAL A 290 -12.41 5.96 -6.81
C VAL A 290 -11.02 6.52 -6.55
N ALA A 291 -9.97 5.77 -6.86
CA ALA A 291 -8.58 6.21 -6.76
C ALA A 291 -8.32 7.48 -7.57
N ARG A 292 -8.91 7.62 -8.77
CA ARG A 292 -8.84 8.88 -9.54
C ARG A 292 -9.59 10.03 -8.87
N TYR A 293 -10.77 9.78 -8.30
CA TYR A 293 -11.49 10.84 -7.58
C TYR A 293 -10.65 11.43 -6.45
N ILE A 294 -9.91 10.58 -5.74
CA ILE A 294 -9.00 10.99 -4.67
C ILE A 294 -7.76 11.68 -5.25
N ALA A 295 -7.00 10.98 -6.09
CA ALA A 295 -5.68 11.43 -6.49
C ALA A 295 -5.68 12.52 -7.57
N GLN A 296 -6.61 12.46 -8.53
CA GLN A 296 -6.70 13.41 -9.64
C GLN A 296 -7.68 14.53 -9.35
N ASP A 297 -8.92 14.19 -8.96
CA ASP A 297 -9.99 15.19 -8.72
C ASP A 297 -9.85 15.88 -7.35
N LYS A 298 -8.93 15.40 -6.48
CA LYS A 298 -8.67 15.94 -5.14
C LYS A 298 -9.89 15.92 -4.23
N MET A 299 -10.79 14.96 -4.44
CA MET A 299 -11.92 14.73 -3.54
C MET A 299 -11.41 14.13 -2.22
N SER A 300 -12.09 14.44 -1.12
CA SER A 300 -11.88 13.69 0.12
C SER A 300 -12.38 12.24 -0.04
N ASP A 301 -11.86 11.34 0.77
CA ASP A 301 -12.27 9.93 0.81
C ASP A 301 -13.78 9.77 0.91
N ASP A 302 -14.42 10.50 1.83
CA ASP A 302 -15.88 10.45 2.02
C ASP A 302 -16.64 10.92 0.78
N ALA A 303 -16.18 11.99 0.13
CA ALA A 303 -16.83 12.50 -1.08
C ALA A 303 -16.61 11.58 -2.30
N ALA A 304 -15.42 11.02 -2.45
CA ALA A 304 -15.09 10.05 -3.50
C ALA A 304 -15.88 8.76 -3.32
N ALA A 305 -15.91 8.23 -2.09
CA ALA A 305 -16.69 7.05 -1.72
C ALA A 305 -18.17 7.30 -1.97
N ARG A 306 -18.75 8.38 -1.42
CA ARG A 306 -20.15 8.76 -1.64
C ARG A 306 -20.52 8.78 -3.12
N LYS A 307 -19.70 9.44 -3.94
CA LYS A 307 -19.93 9.55 -5.39
C LYS A 307 -20.02 8.17 -6.05
N TRP A 308 -19.11 7.26 -5.73
CA TRP A 308 -19.13 5.90 -6.29
C TRP A 308 -20.28 5.06 -5.72
N VAL A 309 -20.50 5.14 -4.40
CA VAL A 309 -21.58 4.49 -3.63
C VAL A 309 -22.95 4.86 -4.20
N ASP A 310 -23.24 6.14 -4.38
CA ASP A 310 -24.50 6.63 -4.95
C ASP A 310 -24.74 6.08 -6.36
N ALA A 311 -23.68 5.92 -7.15
CA ALA A 311 -23.74 5.42 -8.53
C ALA A 311 -23.78 3.88 -8.65
N ASN A 312 -23.42 3.14 -7.60
CA ASN A 312 -23.27 1.68 -7.61
C ASN A 312 -24.06 1.02 -6.45
N ARG A 313 -25.26 1.54 -6.16
CA ARG A 313 -26.06 1.13 -5.00
C ARG A 313 -26.43 -0.36 -5.01
N ASP A 314 -26.67 -0.92 -6.19
CA ASP A 314 -26.93 -2.34 -6.40
C ASP A 314 -25.77 -3.24 -5.91
N LYS A 315 -24.52 -2.86 -6.20
CA LYS A 315 -23.32 -3.55 -5.71
C LYS A 315 -23.24 -3.46 -4.19
N VAL A 316 -23.45 -2.26 -3.63
CA VAL A 316 -23.36 -2.04 -2.18
C VAL A 316 -24.44 -2.80 -1.42
N ASP A 317 -25.68 -2.80 -1.92
CA ASP A 317 -26.79 -3.54 -1.32
C ASP A 317 -26.52 -5.05 -1.32
N ALA A 318 -25.73 -5.57 -2.26
CA ALA A 318 -25.29 -6.96 -2.25
C ALA A 318 -24.30 -7.24 -1.11
N TRP A 319 -23.43 -6.29 -0.77
CA TRP A 319 -22.47 -6.46 0.32
C TRP A 319 -23.12 -6.45 1.71
N LEU A 320 -24.25 -5.77 1.86
CA LEU A 320 -24.95 -5.62 3.14
C LEU A 320 -25.81 -6.85 3.54
N LYS A 321 -26.12 -7.72 2.57
CA LYS A 321 -26.97 -8.92 2.73
C LYS A 321 -26.26 -10.08 3.43
#